data_AF-A0A843J3N7-F1
#
_entry.id   AF-A0A843J3N7-F1
#
_cell.length_a   1.000
_cell.length_b   1.000
_cell.length_c   1.000
_cell.angle_alpha   90.00
_cell.angle_beta   90.00
_cell.angle_gamma   90.00
#
_symmetry.space_group_name_H-M   'P 1'
#
loop_
_entity.id
_entity.type
_entity.pdbx_description
1 polymer ?
#
loop_
_entity_poly.entity_id
_entity_poly.type
_entity_poly.pdbx_seq_one_letter_code
_entity_poly.pdbx_strand_id
1 'polypeptide(L)'
;MSRTDILTEIKQAEAEADAKVVKAEDAQKAALADARRDSVKKIQDAEAQMRSSYESAVAAEKDKLAKEHDAKIAGGKTEAELIDNQSKAKKDEAKDFLKNEVERILNVSS
;
A
#
# COMPACT_ATOMS: atom_id res chain seq x y z
N MET A 1 30.60 -28.39 68.13
CA MET A 1 30.56 -28.92 66.76
C MET A 1 31.84 -29.65 66.48
N SER A 2 31.76 -30.86 65.94
CA SER A 2 32.92 -31.60 65.46
C SER A 2 33.37 -31.02 64.11
N ARG A 3 34.66 -31.12 63.81
CA ARG A 3 35.22 -30.75 62.50
C ARG A 3 34.52 -31.50 61.34
N THR A 4 34.02 -32.71 61.61
CA THR A 4 33.26 -33.52 60.65
C THR A 4 31.88 -32.95 60.36
N ASP A 5 31.20 -32.39 61.36
CA ASP A 5 29.86 -31.78 61.18
C ASP A 5 29.97 -30.55 60.26
N ILE A 6 30.97 -29.70 60.51
CA ILE A 6 31.27 -28.50 59.71
C ILE A 6 31.59 -28.89 58.25
N LEU A 7 32.39 -29.93 58.02
CA LEU A 7 32.71 -30.38 56.65
C LEU A 7 31.48 -30.95 55.93
N THR A 8 30.55 -31.56 56.67
CA THR A 8 29.31 -32.08 56.10
C THR A 8 28.38 -30.95 55.69
N GLU A 9 28.22 -29.93 56.55
CA GLU A 9 27.46 -28.72 56.24
C GLU A 9 28.04 -27.96 55.04
N ILE A 10 29.36 -27.84 54.93
CA ILE A 10 30.02 -27.18 53.79
C ILE A 10 29.69 -27.92 52.49
N LYS A 11 29.83 -29.25 52.44
CA LYS A 11 29.49 -30.03 51.24
C LYS A 11 28.02 -29.90 50.85
N GLN A 12 27.13 -29.84 51.83
CA GLN A 12 25.70 -29.70 51.59
C GLN A 12 25.38 -28.30 51.04
N ALA A 13 26.02 -27.26 51.58
CA ALA A 13 25.92 -25.90 51.07
C ALA A 13 26.50 -25.75 49.65
N GLU A 14 27.63 -26.43 49.34
CA GLU A 14 28.20 -26.48 47.99
C GLU A 14 27.23 -27.12 47.00
N ALA A 15 26.66 -28.28 47.33
CA ALA A 15 25.69 -28.95 46.47
C ALA A 15 24.42 -28.11 46.24
N GLU A 16 23.93 -27.41 47.27
CA GLU A 16 22.80 -26.48 47.15
C GLU A 16 23.12 -25.26 46.30
N ALA A 17 24.35 -24.73 46.41
CA ALA A 17 24.81 -23.61 45.60
C ALA A 17 24.89 -24.01 44.13
N ASP A 18 25.49 -25.16 43.82
CA ASP A 18 25.58 -25.70 42.46
C ASP A 18 24.19 -25.92 41.85
N ALA A 19 23.26 -26.50 42.62
CA ALA A 19 21.88 -26.69 42.17
C ALA A 19 21.16 -25.37 41.88
N LYS A 20 21.41 -24.32 42.68
CA LYS A 20 20.87 -22.97 42.44
C LYS A 20 21.43 -22.36 41.16
N VAL A 21 22.72 -22.52 40.90
CA VAL A 21 23.37 -22.01 39.68
C VAL A 21 22.77 -22.67 38.44
N VAL A 22 22.68 -24.01 38.42
CA VAL A 22 22.09 -24.75 37.29
C VAL A 22 20.64 -24.29 37.02
N LYS A 23 19.83 -24.18 38.08
CA LYS A 23 18.44 -23.71 37.93
C LYS A 23 18.35 -22.28 37.39
N ALA A 24 19.27 -21.40 37.80
CA ALA A 24 19.31 -20.03 37.31
C ALA A 24 19.72 -19.97 35.84
N GLU A 25 20.69 -20.77 35.41
CA GLU A 25 21.10 -20.85 34.00
C GLU A 25 19.98 -21.39 33.11
N ASP A 26 19.26 -22.42 33.55
CA ASP A 26 18.14 -22.98 32.80
C ASP A 26 16.97 -21.99 32.70
N ALA A 27 16.67 -21.29 33.79
CA ALA A 27 15.67 -20.21 33.78
C ALA A 27 16.08 -19.06 32.85
N GLN A 28 17.36 -18.69 32.84
CA GLN A 28 17.88 -17.67 31.93
C GLN A 28 17.74 -18.09 30.46
N LYS A 29 18.09 -19.35 30.13
CA LYS A 29 17.94 -19.88 28.77
C LYS A 29 16.49 -19.89 28.31
N ALA A 30 15.56 -20.29 29.19
CA ALA A 30 14.13 -20.28 28.91
C ALA A 30 13.62 -18.85 28.66
N ALA A 31 13.94 -17.92 29.56
CA ALA A 31 13.54 -16.51 29.42
C ALA A 31 14.08 -15.87 28.14
N LEU A 32 15.32 -16.19 27.75
CA LEU A 32 15.90 -15.72 26.50
C LEU A 32 15.21 -16.31 25.27
N ALA A 33 14.84 -17.59 25.30
CA ALA A 33 14.12 -18.24 24.21
C ALA A 33 12.72 -17.63 24.04
N ASP A 34 12.01 -17.40 25.14
CA ASP A 34 10.69 -16.77 25.13
C ASP A 34 10.76 -15.33 24.63
N ALA A 35 11.72 -14.54 25.12
CA ALA A 35 11.93 -13.17 24.65
C ALA A 35 12.24 -13.10 23.14
N ARG A 36 13.04 -14.05 22.63
CA ARG A 36 13.31 -14.16 21.19
C ARG A 36 12.05 -14.49 20.41
N ARG A 37 11.24 -15.44 20.87
CA ARG A 37 9.97 -15.82 20.22
C ARG A 37 9.00 -14.65 20.20
N ASP A 38 8.84 -13.95 21.32
CA ASP A 38 7.96 -12.78 21.43
C ASP A 38 8.43 -11.64 20.52
N SER A 39 9.74 -11.40 20.43
CA SER A 39 10.27 -10.39 19.52
C SER A 39 9.98 -10.73 18.06
N VAL A 40 10.19 -11.99 17.65
CA VAL A 40 9.88 -12.43 16.28
C VAL A 40 8.38 -12.27 16.00
N LYS A 41 7.53 -12.68 16.94
CA LYS A 41 6.08 -12.55 16.80
C LYS A 41 5.64 -11.10 16.63
N LYS A 42 6.18 -10.18 17.45
CA LYS A 42 5.89 -8.74 17.31
C LYS A 42 6.28 -8.18 15.95
N ILE A 43 7.41 -8.61 15.39
CA ILE A 43 7.85 -8.19 14.06
C ILE A 43 6.88 -8.72 12.99
N GLN A 44 6.54 -10.01 13.06
CA GLN A 44 5.61 -10.63 12.10
C GLN A 44 4.22 -10.00 12.15
N ASP A 45 3.70 -9.73 13.35
CA ASP A 45 2.39 -9.09 13.54
C ASP A 45 2.41 -7.65 12.96
N ALA A 46 3.49 -6.89 13.20
CA ALA A 46 3.65 -5.55 12.64
C ALA A 46 3.77 -5.58 11.10
N GLU A 47 4.53 -6.51 10.54
CA GLU A 47 4.65 -6.69 9.08
C GLU A 47 3.31 -7.05 8.44
N ALA A 48 2.54 -7.96 9.07
CA ALA A 48 1.21 -8.34 8.60
C ALA A 48 0.25 -7.15 8.60
N GLN A 49 0.27 -6.34 9.67
CA GLN A 49 -0.53 -5.12 9.76
C GLN A 49 -0.14 -4.09 8.70
N MET A 50 1.16 -3.87 8.49
CA MET A 50 1.67 -2.95 7.46
C MET A 50 1.30 -3.42 6.05
N ARG A 51 1.37 -4.73 5.79
CA ARG A 51 0.98 -5.29 4.49
C ARG A 51 -0.51 -5.09 4.24
N SER A 52 -1.34 -5.41 5.23
CA SER A 52 -2.80 -5.24 5.14
C SER A 52 -3.21 -3.79 4.91
N SER A 53 -2.59 -2.83 5.62
CA SER A 53 -2.88 -1.41 5.43
C SER A 53 -2.40 -0.89 4.08
N TYR A 54 -1.22 -1.33 3.62
CA TYR A 54 -0.71 -1.01 2.29
C TYR A 54 -1.62 -1.54 1.17
N GLU A 55 -1.99 -2.81 1.23
CA GLU A 55 -2.89 -3.43 0.24
C GLU A 55 -4.24 -2.72 0.18
N SER A 56 -4.80 -2.38 1.34
CA SER A 56 -6.06 -1.63 1.42
C SER A 56 -5.94 -0.23 0.81
N ALA A 57 -4.85 0.49 1.07
CA ALA A 57 -4.61 1.81 0.49
C ALA A 57 -4.41 1.75 -1.03
N VAL A 58 -3.68 0.74 -1.52
CA VAL A 58 -3.50 0.51 -2.97
C VAL A 58 -4.82 0.18 -3.65
N ALA A 59 -5.67 -0.64 -3.04
CA ALA A 59 -7.00 -0.94 -3.57
C ALA A 59 -7.86 0.32 -3.67
N ALA A 60 -7.89 1.14 -2.60
CA ALA A 60 -8.64 2.39 -2.59
C ALA A 60 -8.16 3.38 -3.66
N GLU A 61 -6.85 3.52 -3.85
CA GLU A 61 -6.31 4.38 -4.91
C GLU A 61 -6.57 3.83 -6.31
N LYS A 62 -6.55 2.51 -6.51
CA LYS A 62 -6.96 1.90 -7.79
C LYS A 62 -8.42 2.21 -8.13
N ASP A 63 -9.32 2.08 -7.15
CA ASP A 63 -10.73 2.39 -7.35
C ASP A 63 -10.96 3.87 -7.66
N LYS A 64 -10.22 4.76 -6.98
CA LYS A 64 -10.24 6.19 -7.25
C LYS A 64 -9.72 6.50 -8.66
N LEU A 65 -8.59 5.92 -9.04
CA LEU A 65 -8.00 6.09 -10.36
C LEU A 65 -8.95 5.60 -11.48
N ALA A 66 -9.63 4.48 -11.28
CA ALA A 66 -10.62 3.97 -12.23
C ALA A 66 -11.79 4.97 -12.42
N LYS A 67 -12.32 5.53 -11.33
CA LYS A 67 -13.38 6.55 -11.39
C LYS A 67 -12.92 7.82 -12.10
N GLU A 68 -11.72 8.30 -11.78
CA GLU A 68 -11.15 9.50 -12.43
C GLU A 68 -10.89 9.26 -13.92
N HIS A 69 -10.40 8.07 -14.27
CA HIS A 69 -10.21 7.67 -15.67
C HIS A 69 -11.53 7.69 -16.43
N ASP A 70 -12.57 7.02 -15.90
CA ASP A 70 -13.86 6.93 -16.57
C ASP A 70 -14.52 8.30 -16.72
N ALA A 71 -14.41 9.16 -15.70
CA ALA A 71 -14.86 10.55 -15.77
C ALA A 71 -14.14 11.34 -16.87
N LYS A 72 -12.81 11.20 -16.99
CA LYS A 72 -12.03 11.88 -18.05
C LYS A 72 -12.40 11.38 -19.44
N ILE A 73 -12.59 10.06 -19.62
CA ILE A 73 -13.02 9.49 -20.89
C ILE A 73 -14.41 9.98 -21.28
N ALA A 74 -15.35 10.03 -20.33
CA ALA A 74 -16.69 10.55 -20.59
C ALA A 74 -16.67 12.04 -20.97
N GLY A 75 -15.87 12.85 -20.26
CA GLY A 75 -15.64 14.26 -20.59
C GLY A 75 -15.07 14.43 -22.00
N GLY A 76 -14.01 13.69 -22.33
CA GLY A 76 -13.39 13.74 -23.66
C GLY A 76 -14.32 13.32 -24.79
N LYS A 77 -15.21 12.34 -24.57
CA LYS A 77 -16.24 11.97 -25.55
C LYS A 77 -17.23 13.10 -25.79
N THR A 78 -17.67 13.77 -24.72
CA THR A 78 -18.61 14.89 -24.79
C THR A 78 -17.99 16.07 -25.56
N GLU A 79 -16.73 16.39 -25.26
CA GLU A 79 -15.99 17.44 -25.96
C GLU A 79 -15.79 17.10 -27.45
N ALA A 80 -15.47 15.85 -27.77
CA ALA A 80 -15.31 15.40 -29.15
C ALA A 80 -16.62 15.52 -29.95
N GLU A 81 -17.75 15.13 -29.37
CA GLU A 81 -19.06 15.28 -29.99
C GLU A 81 -19.42 16.76 -30.22
N LEU A 82 -19.10 17.63 -29.27
CA LEU A 82 -19.31 19.07 -29.42
C LEU A 82 -18.49 19.62 -30.60
N ILE A 83 -17.21 19.27 -30.68
CA ILE A 83 -16.32 19.70 -31.76
C ILE A 83 -16.80 19.17 -33.11
N ASP A 84 -17.24 17.91 -33.19
CA ASP A 84 -17.77 17.33 -34.44
C ASP A 84 -19.03 18.06 -34.91
N ASN A 85 -19.97 18.35 -34.00
CA ASN A 85 -21.18 19.09 -34.32
C ASN A 85 -20.89 20.53 -34.78
N GLN A 86 -19.99 21.24 -34.10
CA GLN A 86 -19.54 22.57 -34.51
C GLN A 86 -18.85 22.54 -35.87
N SER A 87 -18.02 21.52 -36.11
CA SER A 87 -17.31 21.35 -37.39
C SER A 87 -18.26 21.08 -38.53
N LYS A 88 -19.32 20.27 -38.32
CA LYS A 88 -20.38 20.04 -39.32
C LYS A 88 -21.10 21.33 -39.68
N ALA A 89 -21.54 22.09 -38.69
CA ALA A 89 -22.20 23.37 -38.91
C ALA A 89 -21.31 24.35 -39.71
N LYS A 90 -20.02 24.44 -39.35
CA LYS A 90 -19.07 25.30 -40.07
C LYS A 90 -18.76 24.83 -41.49
N LYS A 91 -18.80 23.52 -41.76
CA LYS A 91 -18.67 22.99 -43.13
C LYS A 91 -19.86 23.41 -43.99
N ASP A 92 -21.07 23.36 -43.45
CA ASP A 92 -22.28 23.78 -44.18
C ASP A 92 -22.26 25.29 -44.45
N GLU A 93 -21.91 26.10 -43.44
CA GLU A 93 -21.70 27.54 -43.63
C GLU A 93 -20.66 27.85 -44.72
N ALA A 94 -19.52 27.16 -44.70
CA ALA A 94 -18.46 27.35 -45.70
C ALA A 94 -18.94 26.94 -47.10
N LYS A 95 -19.70 25.85 -47.22
CA LYS A 95 -20.27 25.38 -48.49
C LYS A 95 -21.25 26.39 -49.07
N ASP A 96 -22.13 26.95 -48.24
CA ASP A 96 -23.12 27.95 -48.69
C ASP A 96 -22.44 29.27 -49.05
N PHE A 97 -21.43 29.70 -48.29
CA PHE A 97 -20.61 30.84 -48.65
C PHE A 97 -19.96 30.66 -50.03
N LEU A 98 -19.32 29.51 -50.27
CA LEU A 98 -18.67 29.22 -51.56
C LEU A 98 -19.66 29.21 -52.73
N LYS A 99 -20.86 28.63 -52.55
CA LYS A 99 -21.91 28.65 -53.58
C LYS A 99 -22.36 30.07 -53.91
N ASN A 100 -22.69 30.87 -52.89
CA ASN A 100 -23.15 32.24 -53.08
C ASN A 100 -22.08 33.09 -53.78
N GLU A 101 -20.80 32.87 -53.44
CA GLU A 101 -19.69 33.59 -54.07
C GLU A 101 -19.53 33.21 -55.54
N VAL A 102 -19.66 31.93 -55.88
CA VAL A 102 -19.64 31.44 -57.28
C VAL A 102 -20.84 32.01 -58.07
N GLU A 103 -22.04 31.97 -57.51
CA GLU A 103 -23.24 32.54 -58.16
C GLU A 103 -23.12 34.05 -58.37
N ARG A 104 -22.55 34.77 -57.42
CA ARG A 104 -22.25 36.21 -57.55
C ARG A 104 -21.31 36.47 -58.72
N ILE A 105 -20.23 35.71 -58.85
CA ILE A 105 -19.27 35.86 -59.96
C ILE A 105 -19.98 35.58 -61.29
N LEU A 106 -20.77 34.51 -61.39
CA LEU A 106 -21.46 34.15 -62.63
C LEU A 106 -22.52 35.19 -63.04
N ASN A 107 -23.28 35.74 -62.08
CA ASN A 107 -24.28 36.79 -62.34
C ASN A 107 -23.66 38.13 -62.75
N VAL A 108 -22.45 38.46 -62.29
CA VAL A 108 -21.73 39.68 -62.72
C VAL A 108 -21.04 39.48 -64.08
N SER A 109 -20.84 38.23 -64.50
CA SER A 109 -20.19 37.86 -65.77
C SER A 109 -21.15 37.61 -66.94
N SER A 110 -22.47 37.69 -66.69
CA SER A 110 -23.55 37.54 -67.68
C SER A 110 -24.16 38.90 -68.01
#